data_AF-A0A2V9ZI63-F1
#
_entry.id   AF-A0A2V9ZI63-F1
#
_cell.length_a   1.000
_cell.length_b   1.000
_cell.length_c   1.000
_cell.angle_alpha   90.00
_cell.angle_beta   90.00
_cell.angle_gamma   90.00
#
_symmetry.space_group_name_H-M   'P 1'
#
loop_
_entity.id
_entity.type
_entity.pdbx_description
1 polymer ?
#
loop_
_entity_poly.entity_id
_entity_poly.type
_entity_poly.pdbx_seq_one_letter_code
_entity_poly.pdbx_strand_id
1 'polypeptide(L)'
;MPSGKLHIVPLGGLGEFGMNCMAMRWEDDIIVVDAGLMFPEAELLGVDIVVPDISYLIENRPKIRAIVLTHGHEDHIGALPWMLSELNVPVWGTEFTLAYVEDKLE
;
A
#
# COMPACT_ATOMS: atom_id res chain seq x y z
N MET A 1 28.48 -7.28 -12.16
CA MET A 1 27.48 -7.35 -11.06
C MET A 1 26.38 -6.34 -11.38
N PRO A 2 25.12 -6.57 -10.99
CA PRO A 2 24.11 -5.51 -11.10
C PRO A 2 24.65 -4.31 -10.32
N SER A 3 24.83 -3.18 -10.99
CA SER A 3 25.05 -1.89 -10.34
C SER A 3 23.70 -1.40 -9.82
N GLY A 4 23.64 -0.88 -8.59
CA GLY A 4 22.40 -0.37 -8.01
C GLY A 4 22.30 -0.66 -6.52
N LYS A 5 21.38 0.03 -5.84
CA LYS A 5 21.02 -0.22 -4.44
C LYS A 5 19.52 -0.49 -4.39
N LEU A 6 19.14 -1.55 -3.69
CA LEU A 6 17.75 -1.77 -3.32
C LEU A 6 17.43 -0.86 -2.13
N HIS A 7 16.42 -0.02 -2.28
CA HIS A 7 15.87 0.79 -1.21
C HIS A 7 14.59 0.13 -0.71
N ILE A 8 14.48 -0.03 0.61
CA ILE A 8 13.28 -0.52 1.28
C ILE A 8 12.77 0.64 2.13
N VAL A 9 11.56 1.09 1.86
CA VAL A 9 10.94 2.26 2.48
C VAL A 9 9.60 1.84 3.07
N PRO A 10 9.55 1.54 4.38
CA PRO A 10 8.29 1.32 5.09
C PRO A 10 7.50 2.63 5.12
N LEU A 11 6.30 2.62 4.54
CA LEU A 11 5.35 3.74 4.55
C LEU A 11 4.26 3.54 5.63
N GLY A 12 4.11 2.31 6.12
CA GLY A 12 3.29 1.94 7.28
C GLY A 12 3.54 0.49 7.70
N GLY A 13 3.06 0.12 8.88
CA GLY A 13 3.17 -1.24 9.46
C GLY A 13 4.46 -1.51 10.22
N LEU A 14 5.34 -0.52 10.39
CA LEU A 14 6.56 -0.66 11.20
C LEU A 14 6.40 0.10 12.52
N GLY A 15 6.38 -0.64 13.64
CA GLY A 15 6.19 -0.06 14.98
C GLY A 15 4.72 0.14 15.36
N GLU A 16 3.80 -0.38 14.57
CA GLU A 16 2.35 -0.31 14.74
C GLU A 16 1.67 -1.61 14.25
N PHE A 17 0.39 -1.79 14.56
CA PHE A 17 -0.42 -2.89 14.06
C PHE A 17 -1.42 -2.36 13.02
N GLY A 18 -1.28 -2.78 11.76
CA GLY A 18 -2.08 -2.25 10.67
C GLY A 18 -1.26 -1.44 9.66
N MET A 19 -1.93 -0.85 8.68
CA MET A 19 -1.34 0.04 7.67
C MET A 19 -0.13 -0.54 6.92
N ASN A 20 -0.06 -1.86 6.73
CA ASN A 20 1.07 -2.47 6.03
C ASN A 20 1.20 -1.85 4.63
N CYS A 21 2.32 -1.18 4.39
CA CYS A 21 2.63 -0.54 3.12
C CYS A 21 4.14 -0.34 3.02
N MET A 22 4.77 -1.01 2.06
CA MET A 22 6.22 -0.97 1.88
C MET A 22 6.58 -0.72 0.43
N ALA A 23 7.35 0.35 0.17
CA ALA A 23 7.91 0.59 -1.15
C ALA A 23 9.29 -0.07 -1.27
N MET A 24 9.45 -0.87 -2.32
CA MET A 24 10.73 -1.44 -2.74
C MET A 24 11.16 -0.75 -4.03
N ARG A 25 12.30 -0.06 -3.99
CA ARG A 25 12.81 0.69 -5.13
C ARG A 25 14.16 0.17 -5.61
N TRP A 26 14.24 -0.08 -6.90
CA TRP A 26 15.49 -0.34 -7.61
C TRP A 26 15.60 0.64 -8.78
N GLU A 27 16.62 1.51 -8.75
CA GLU A 27 16.81 2.56 -9.76
C GLU A 27 15.56 3.46 -9.94
N ASP A 28 14.88 3.33 -11.08
CA ASP A 28 13.69 4.09 -11.46
C ASP A 28 12.39 3.27 -11.41
N ASP A 29 12.43 2.09 -10.79
CA ASP A 29 11.28 1.22 -10.60
C ASP A 29 10.93 1.08 -9.12
N ILE A 30 9.66 1.26 -8.81
CA ILE A 30 9.07 1.08 -7.48
C ILE A 30 7.99 0.00 -7.57
N ILE A 31 8.08 -0.98 -6.69
CA ILE A 31 6.98 -1.91 -6.37
C ILE A 31 6.51 -1.59 -4.97
N VAL A 32 5.20 -1.48 -4.79
CA VAL A 32 4.59 -1.32 -3.47
C VAL A 32 4.07 -2.68 -3.02
N VAL A 33 4.37 -3.07 -1.78
CA VAL A 33 3.86 -4.27 -1.14
C VAL A 33 2.81 -3.83 -0.13
N ASP A 34 1.59 -4.32 -0.35
CA ASP A 34 0.38 -4.03 0.42
C ASP A 34 -0.06 -2.56 0.41
N ALA A 35 -1.33 -2.36 0.80
CA ALA A 35 -2.02 -1.09 0.90
C ALA A 35 -3.00 -1.17 2.07
N GLY A 36 -2.48 -1.38 3.28
CA GLY A 36 -3.26 -1.61 4.48
C GLY A 36 -3.90 -0.37 5.09
N LEU A 37 -4.97 -0.58 5.87
CA LEU A 37 -5.47 0.41 6.83
C LEU A 37 -5.22 -0.04 8.27
N MET A 38 -5.46 0.85 9.23
CA MET A 38 -5.57 0.52 10.65
C MET A 38 -6.90 1.05 11.19
N PHE A 39 -7.51 0.30 12.10
CA PHE A 39 -8.62 0.79 12.88
C PHE A 39 -8.09 1.60 14.07
N PRO A 40 -8.60 2.81 14.29
CA PRO A 40 -8.13 3.67 15.37
C PRO A 40 -8.48 3.12 16.75
N GLU A 41 -7.67 3.46 17.75
CA GLU A 41 -7.98 3.21 19.16
C GLU A 41 -9.12 4.13 19.65
N ALA A 42 -9.73 3.79 20.80
CA ALA A 42 -10.94 4.43 21.30
C ALA A 42 -10.77 5.94 21.61
N GLU A 43 -9.53 6.40 21.74
CA GLU A 43 -9.14 7.77 22.01
C GLU A 43 -9.28 8.69 20.78
N LEU A 44 -9.25 8.14 19.57
CA LEU A 44 -9.37 8.87 18.31
C LEU A 44 -10.84 9.00 17.88
N LEU A 45 -11.61 9.76 18.66
CA LEU A 45 -13.04 9.96 18.42
C LEU A 45 -13.32 10.60 17.06
N GLY A 46 -14.18 9.96 16.27
CA GLY A 46 -14.62 10.46 14.96
C GLY A 46 -13.70 10.08 13.78
N VAL A 47 -12.64 9.30 14.03
CA VAL A 47 -11.84 8.67 12.99
C VAL A 47 -12.37 7.25 12.79
N ASP A 48 -12.69 6.88 11.54
CA ASP A 48 -13.16 5.52 11.22
C ASP A 48 -12.00 4.59 10.84
N ILE A 49 -11.03 5.11 10.08
CA ILE A 49 -9.87 4.37 9.58
C ILE A 49 -8.64 5.30 9.49
N VAL A 50 -7.46 4.71 9.60
CA VAL A 50 -6.17 5.38 9.36
C VAL A 50 -5.47 4.68 8.18
N VAL A 51 -4.86 5.45 7.29
CA VAL A 51 -4.17 4.97 6.08
C VAL A 51 -2.72 5.49 6.06
N PRO A 52 -1.79 4.79 5.39
CA PRO A 52 -0.39 5.22 5.31
C PRO A 52 -0.24 6.54 4.54
N ASP A 53 0.77 7.33 4.89
CA ASP A 53 1.16 8.51 4.11
C ASP A 53 1.92 8.07 2.84
N ILE A 54 1.31 8.32 1.68
CA ILE A 54 1.86 7.95 0.37
C ILE A 54 2.53 9.13 -0.35
N SER A 55 2.86 10.23 0.34
CA SER A 55 3.53 11.39 -0.27
C SER A 55 4.78 10.99 -1.07
N TYR A 56 5.57 10.04 -0.54
CA TYR A 56 6.73 9.47 -1.24
C TYR A 56 6.35 8.84 -2.60
N LEU A 57 5.23 8.13 -2.66
CA LEU A 57 4.73 7.49 -3.89
C LEU A 57 4.22 8.54 -4.87
N ILE A 58 3.49 9.55 -4.40
CA ILE A 58 2.98 10.64 -5.25
C ILE A 58 4.13 11.41 -5.91
N GLU A 59 5.17 11.76 -5.15
CA GLU A 59 6.37 12.42 -5.67
C GLU A 59 7.14 11.57 -6.69
N ASN A 60 7.04 10.25 -6.60
CA ASN A 60 7.72 9.29 -7.48
C ASN A 60 6.76 8.55 -8.42
N ARG A 61 5.55 9.07 -8.65
CA ARG A 61 4.47 8.40 -9.39
C ARG A 61 4.90 7.74 -10.73
N PRO A 62 5.73 8.38 -11.59
CA PRO A 62 6.15 7.78 -12.87
C PRO A 62 7.01 6.50 -12.73
N LYS A 63 7.56 6.26 -11.54
CA LYS A 63 8.44 5.14 -11.22
C LYS A 63 7.68 3.91 -10.72
N ILE A 64 6.42 4.08 -10.33
CA ILE A 64 5.64 3.00 -9.74
C ILE A 64 5.18 2.04 -10.84
N ARG A 65 5.51 0.76 -10.67
CA ARG A 65 5.21 -0.30 -11.63
C ARG A 65 4.00 -1.13 -11.24
N ALA A 66 3.81 -1.35 -9.95
CA ALA A 66 2.73 -2.18 -9.45
C ALA A 66 2.54 -1.99 -7.95
N ILE A 67 1.33 -2.32 -7.49
CA ILE A 67 1.02 -2.66 -6.10
C ILE A 67 0.82 -4.17 -6.06
N VAL A 68 1.46 -4.84 -5.11
CA VAL A 68 1.34 -6.29 -4.89
C VAL A 68 0.73 -6.53 -3.53
N LEU A 69 -0.42 -7.17 -3.50
CA LEU A 69 -1.17 -7.51 -2.29
C LEU A 69 -0.84 -8.94 -1.87
N THR A 70 -0.46 -9.09 -0.61
CA THR A 70 -0.04 -10.39 -0.06
C THR A 70 -1.23 -11.28 0.26
N HIS A 71 -2.28 -10.74 0.89
CA HIS A 71 -3.50 -11.46 1.25
C HIS A 71 -4.66 -10.48 1.51
N GLY A 72 -5.87 -11.00 1.78
CA GLY A 72 -7.11 -10.22 1.83
C GLY A 72 -7.50 -9.58 3.17
N HIS A 73 -6.60 -9.48 4.15
CA HIS A 73 -6.94 -8.77 5.39
C HIS A 73 -6.90 -7.24 5.21
N GLU A 74 -7.74 -6.53 5.96
CA GLU A 74 -7.87 -5.07 5.86
C GLU A 74 -6.57 -4.32 6.13
N ASP A 75 -5.73 -4.83 7.02
CA ASP A 75 -4.40 -4.28 7.29
C ASP A 75 -3.41 -4.48 6.14
N HIS A 76 -3.81 -5.12 5.04
CA HIS A 76 -3.02 -5.28 3.82
C HIS A 76 -3.70 -4.76 2.56
N ILE A 77 -5.05 -4.63 2.53
CA ILE A 77 -5.79 -4.17 1.33
C ILE A 77 -6.66 -2.93 1.57
N GLY A 78 -6.92 -2.55 2.81
CA GLY A 78 -8.00 -1.63 3.15
C GLY A 78 -7.78 -0.18 2.71
N ALA A 79 -6.54 0.27 2.56
CA ALA A 79 -6.22 1.60 2.04
C ALA A 79 -6.12 1.64 0.50
N LEU A 80 -6.29 0.51 -0.19
CA LEU A 80 -6.14 0.44 -1.63
C LEU A 80 -7.08 1.39 -2.40
N PRO A 81 -8.39 1.51 -2.10
CA PRO A 81 -9.27 2.45 -2.81
C PRO A 81 -8.78 3.90 -2.72
N TRP A 82 -8.31 4.30 -1.54
CA TRP A 82 -7.72 5.63 -1.35
C TRP A 82 -6.41 5.79 -2.14
N MET A 83 -5.53 4.81 -2.08
CA MET A 83 -4.26 4.85 -2.81
C MET A 83 -4.45 4.88 -4.35
N LEU A 84 -5.45 4.18 -4.88
CA LEU A 84 -5.79 4.19 -6.31
C LEU A 84 -6.50 5.48 -6.76
N SER A 85 -7.12 6.23 -5.84
CA SER A 85 -7.64 7.57 -6.17
C SER A 85 -6.50 8.55 -6.53
N GLU A 86 -5.30 8.31 -6.00
CA GLU A 86 -4.10 9.08 -6.27
C GLU A 86 -3.17 8.44 -7.30
N LEU A 87 -3.15 7.11 -7.42
CA LEU A 87 -2.20 6.37 -8.25
C LEU A 87 -2.93 5.52 -9.30
N ASN A 88 -2.56 5.67 -10.57
CA ASN A 88 -3.06 4.81 -11.65
C ASN A 88 -1.99 3.77 -12.03
N VAL A 89 -2.00 2.64 -11.31
CA VAL A 89 -1.00 1.57 -11.44
C VAL A 89 -1.68 0.19 -11.35
N PRO A 90 -1.10 -0.86 -11.98
CA PRO A 90 -1.68 -2.20 -11.89
C PRO A 90 -1.56 -2.76 -10.47
N VAL A 91 -2.61 -3.48 -10.06
CA VAL A 91 -2.68 -4.20 -8.78
C VAL A 91 -2.56 -5.69 -9.06
N TRP A 92 -1.68 -6.36 -8.32
CA TRP A 92 -1.45 -7.79 -8.40
C TRP A 92 -1.76 -8.44 -7.05
N GLY A 93 -2.32 -9.64 -7.07
CA GLY A 93 -2.63 -10.40 -5.86
C GLY A 93 -3.09 -11.81 -6.24
N THR A 94 -3.40 -12.63 -5.24
CA THR A 94 -4.06 -13.92 -5.48
C THR A 94 -5.51 -13.69 -5.94
N GLU A 95 -6.11 -14.66 -6.63
CA GLU A 95 -7.52 -14.59 -7.03
C GLU A 95 -8.45 -14.30 -5.83
N PHE A 96 -8.20 -14.96 -4.69
CA PHE A 96 -8.96 -14.72 -3.47
C PHE A 96 -8.79 -13.29 -2.94
N THR A 97 -7.56 -12.75 -2.93
CA THR A 97 -7.31 -11.37 -2.51
C THR A 97 -7.96 -10.36 -3.43
N LEU A 98 -7.87 -10.56 -4.75
CA LEU A 98 -8.44 -9.66 -5.74
C LEU A 98 -9.98 -9.66 -5.67
N ALA A 99 -10.62 -10.79 -5.41
CA ALA A 99 -12.07 -10.85 -5.20
C ALA A 99 -12.56 -9.96 -4.03
N TYR A 100 -11.80 -9.86 -2.93
CA TYR A 100 -12.10 -8.94 -1.82
C TYR A 100 -11.85 -7.47 -2.18
N VAL A 101 -10.88 -7.22 -3.07
CA VAL A 101 -10.55 -5.87 -3.54
C VAL A 101 -11.61 -5.35 -4.50
N GLU A 102 -12.12 -6.19 -5.40
CA GLU A 102 -13.13 -5.80 -6.39
C GLU A 102 -14.37 -5.22 -5.70
N ASP A 103 -14.90 -5.88 -4.68
CA ASP A 103 -16.05 -5.41 -3.88
C ASP A 103 -15.80 -4.04 -3.20
N LYS A 104 -14.53 -3.69 -2.92
CA LYS A 104 -14.16 -2.41 -2.31
C LYS A 104 -14.00 -1.27 -3.31
N LEU A 105 -13.88 -1.58 -4.60
CA LEU A 105 -13.65 -0.60 -5.66
C LEU A 105 -14.94 -0.25 -6.43
N GLU A 106 -16.04 -0.96 -6.19
CA GLU A 106 -17.39 -0.62 -6.67
C GLU A 106 -18.00 0.58 -5.92
#